data_AF-A0AA97NNH0-F1
#
_entry.id   AF-A0AA97NNH0-F1
#
_cell.length_a   1.000
_cell.length_b   1.000
_cell.length_c   1.000
_cell.angle_alpha   90.00
_cell.angle_beta   90.00
_cell.angle_gamma   90.00
#
_symmetry.space_group_name_H-M   'P 1'
#
loop_
_entity.id
_entity.type
_entity.pdbx_description
1 polymer ?
#
loop_
_entity_poly.entity_id
_entity_poly.type
_entity_poly.pdbx_seq_one_letter_code
_entity_poly.pdbx_strand_id
1 'polypeptide(L)'
;MSDDDFMQASDEEEYDFDYEDDDSNNDDGAVDIENKYYNAKQLKQSDPQEAIDEFLGIPALEESKGDWGFKGLKQAIKLEFKMQHYDKAIEHYKELLTYVKSAVTRNYSEKSINNMLDHIEKGAGGSPEAGKCMEEFYSLTLACFQNTNNERLWLKTNIKLCKLLLDRKEYGTVTRKLRELHKSCEREDGTDDPSKGTYLLEIYALEIQMYAETRNNKQLKRLYQRALKVRSAVPHPKIMGIIRECGGKMHMAEENWKDAQSDFFESFRNYDEAGSLQRIQVLKYLLLTTMLMRSDINPFDSQETKPYRNDPRIAAMKDLVDAYQRDDIHQYEAVLKKNTDLLADPFIAENIDEVTRTMRTKAVQRLIAPYERVRVDWIAAQLRITEAEARDILGFLIIDGKVAGKIDQSRGLVEIESRADMDRIVAIKSLADALPLYFGQLFSSSEGLSTGEASAGFFGGASEGDFFMGFDEPLGGLGHAVRRSTRAGKGKNAGTAWGRGSSSGAGSVSYLNASAVHSTFT
;
A
#
# COMPACT_ATOMS: atom_id res chain seq x y z
N MET A 1 -8.20 -2.60 -46.19
CA MET A 1 -7.39 -1.40 -45.93
C MET A 1 -7.08 -1.45 -44.45
N SER A 2 -5.80 -1.63 -44.13
CA SER A 2 -5.28 -1.92 -42.79
C SER A 2 -5.22 -0.63 -41.99
N ASP A 3 -5.77 -0.61 -40.78
CA ASP A 3 -5.94 0.57 -39.92
C ASP A 3 -4.87 0.58 -38.81
N ASP A 4 -3.63 0.26 -39.19
CA ASP A 4 -2.51 -0.05 -38.29
C ASP A 4 -1.47 1.11 -38.19
N ASP A 5 -1.84 2.30 -38.65
CA ASP A 5 -0.92 3.46 -38.79
C ASP A 5 -1.06 4.52 -37.68
N PHE A 6 -1.73 4.22 -36.55
CA PHE A 6 -1.92 5.20 -35.45
C PHE A 6 -1.07 4.93 -34.20
N MET A 7 0.04 4.20 -34.30
CA MET A 7 0.96 3.97 -33.18
C MET A 7 2.42 4.10 -33.59
N GLN A 8 2.80 5.23 -34.20
CA GLN A 8 4.17 5.72 -34.04
C GLN A 8 4.26 6.34 -32.65
N ALA A 9 4.83 5.58 -31.72
CA ALA A 9 5.47 6.14 -30.55
C ALA A 9 6.42 7.22 -31.07
N SER A 10 6.06 8.47 -30.84
CA SER A 10 6.98 9.59 -30.95
C SER A 10 8.13 9.27 -30.01
N ASP A 11 9.26 8.87 -30.60
CA ASP A 11 10.56 8.98 -29.95
C ASP A 11 10.61 10.40 -29.38
N GLU A 12 10.53 10.50 -28.05
CA GLU A 12 10.91 11.69 -27.30
C GLU A 12 12.44 11.83 -27.45
N GLU A 13 12.90 12.09 -28.67
CA GLU A 13 14.03 12.96 -28.89
C GLU A 13 13.57 14.33 -28.37
N GLU A 14 13.71 14.48 -27.06
CA GLU A 14 13.71 15.77 -26.38
C GLU A 14 14.78 16.60 -27.09
N TYR A 15 14.33 17.34 -28.11
CA TYR A 15 15.08 18.34 -28.85
C TYR A 15 15.42 19.41 -27.81
N ASP A 16 16.51 19.16 -27.08
CA ASP A 16 17.09 20.04 -26.09
C ASP A 16 17.55 21.29 -26.84
N PHE A 17 16.64 22.24 -26.96
CA PHE A 17 16.91 23.58 -27.44
C PHE A 17 17.70 24.27 -26.34
N ASP A 18 18.98 23.90 -26.22
CA ASP A 18 19.99 24.63 -25.47
C ASP A 18 20.03 26.03 -26.11
N TYR A 19 19.24 26.96 -25.58
CA TYR A 19 19.54 28.38 -25.72
C TYR A 19 20.89 28.56 -25.04
N GLU A 20 21.97 28.48 -25.82
CA GLU A 20 23.26 28.99 -25.43
C GLU A 20 23.05 30.49 -25.19
N ASP A 21 22.90 30.88 -23.92
CA ASP A 21 22.92 32.29 -23.53
C ASP A 21 24.23 32.86 -24.05
N ASP A 22 24.07 33.74 -25.03
CA ASP A 22 25.10 34.52 -25.73
C ASP A 22 25.66 35.58 -24.77
N ASP A 23 26.24 35.15 -23.64
CA ASP A 23 27.04 36.01 -22.77
C ASP A 23 28.43 36.18 -23.40
N SER A 24 28.42 36.95 -24.49
CA SER A 24 29.56 37.43 -25.25
C SER A 24 30.40 38.40 -24.41
N ASN A 25 31.28 37.86 -23.56
CA ASN A 25 32.47 38.60 -23.15
C ASN A 25 33.53 38.46 -24.24
N ASN A 26 33.61 39.49 -25.09
CA ASN A 26 34.66 39.70 -26.08
C ASN A 26 36.06 39.59 -25.43
N ASP A 27 36.74 38.48 -25.69
CA ASP A 27 38.19 38.37 -25.56
C ASP A 27 38.73 37.72 -26.84
N ASP A 28 39.62 38.40 -27.56
CA ASP A 28 40.08 38.01 -28.92
C ASP A 28 40.79 36.63 -28.94
N GLY A 29 41.16 36.07 -27.78
CA GLY A 29 41.67 34.69 -27.64
C GLY A 29 40.58 33.60 -27.66
N ALA A 30 39.30 33.94 -27.50
CA ALA A 30 38.18 32.99 -27.47
C ALA A 30 37.81 32.49 -28.88
N VAL A 31 38.08 33.27 -29.93
CA VAL A 31 37.67 32.96 -31.31
C VAL A 31 38.39 31.73 -31.87
N ASP A 32 39.68 31.55 -31.55
CA ASP A 32 40.46 30.40 -32.01
C ASP A 32 40.06 29.10 -31.28
N ILE A 33 39.67 29.20 -30.01
CA ILE A 33 39.21 28.07 -29.20
C ILE A 33 37.81 27.62 -29.65
N GLU A 34 36.93 28.58 -29.92
CA GLU A 34 35.59 28.35 -30.42
C GLU A 34 35.60 27.66 -31.81
N ASN A 35 36.45 28.13 -32.71
CA ASN A 35 36.63 27.52 -34.03
C ASN A 35 37.10 26.06 -33.95
N LYS A 36 38.01 25.74 -33.02
CA LYS A 36 38.44 24.36 -32.77
C LYS A 36 37.33 23.49 -32.20
N TYR A 37 36.51 24.02 -31.29
CA TYR A 37 35.37 23.30 -30.73
C TYR A 37 34.32 22.93 -31.79
N TYR A 38 33.98 23.86 -32.69
CA TYR A 38 33.04 23.58 -33.78
C TYR A 38 33.60 22.62 -34.82
N ASN A 39 34.91 22.68 -35.10
CA ASN A 39 35.58 21.70 -35.97
C ASN A 39 35.51 20.29 -35.37
N ALA A 40 35.86 20.13 -34.09
CA ALA A 40 35.72 18.87 -33.36
C ALA A 40 34.27 18.34 -33.36
N LYS A 41 33.28 19.24 -33.29
CA LYS A 41 31.85 18.89 -33.35
C LYS A 41 31.43 18.37 -34.73
N GLN A 42 31.99 18.88 -35.81
CA GLN A 42 31.75 18.36 -37.17
C GLN A 42 32.40 16.97 -37.33
N LEU A 43 33.61 16.79 -36.80
CA LEU A 43 34.34 15.53 -36.82
C LEU A 43 33.65 14.41 -36.01
N LYS A 44 32.77 14.75 -35.08
CA LYS A 44 31.99 13.80 -34.26
C LYS A 44 31.24 12.75 -35.07
N GLN A 45 30.79 13.10 -36.29
CA GLN A 45 30.04 12.20 -37.16
C GLN A 45 30.93 11.39 -38.11
N SER A 46 32.10 11.93 -38.49
CA SER A 46 33.02 11.28 -39.43
C SER A 46 34.03 10.39 -38.70
N ASP A 47 34.76 10.94 -37.72
CA ASP A 47 35.86 10.28 -37.02
C ASP A 47 35.82 10.58 -35.50
N PRO A 48 35.20 9.69 -34.71
CA PRO A 48 35.03 9.89 -33.27
C PRO A 48 36.35 9.96 -32.49
N GLN A 49 37.43 9.32 -32.96
CA GLN A 49 38.74 9.33 -32.30
C GLN A 49 39.46 10.66 -32.46
N GLU A 50 39.56 11.19 -33.69
CA GLU A 50 40.15 12.51 -33.94
C GLU A 50 39.34 13.62 -33.26
N ALA A 51 38.01 13.48 -33.23
CA ALA A 51 37.16 14.41 -32.49
C ALA A 51 37.48 14.44 -30.99
N ILE A 52 37.79 13.29 -30.37
CA ILE A 52 38.20 13.25 -28.95
C ILE A 52 39.52 13.99 -28.75
N ASP A 53 40.52 13.74 -29.60
CA ASP A 53 41.83 14.38 -29.46
C ASP A 53 41.74 15.91 -29.64
N GLU A 54 40.92 16.39 -30.59
CA GLU A 54 40.64 17.82 -30.76
C GLU A 54 39.89 18.41 -29.55
N PHE A 55 38.91 17.68 -28.98
CA PHE A 55 38.22 18.13 -27.76
C PHE A 55 39.15 18.18 -26.53
N LEU A 56 40.12 17.27 -26.43
CA LEU A 56 41.13 17.23 -25.36
C LEU A 56 42.23 18.28 -25.56
N GLY A 57 42.45 18.74 -26.79
CA GLY A 57 43.37 19.84 -27.11
C GLY A 57 42.87 21.22 -26.66
N ILE A 58 41.56 21.39 -26.46
CA ILE A 58 40.94 22.66 -26.06
C ILE A 58 41.35 23.12 -24.65
N PRO A 59 41.28 22.28 -23.60
CA PRO A 59 41.76 22.62 -22.26
C PRO A 59 43.20 23.13 -22.19
N ALA A 60 44.10 22.65 -23.06
CA ALA A 60 45.50 23.05 -23.09
C ALA A 60 45.76 24.43 -23.72
N LEU A 61 44.77 24.95 -24.46
CA LEU A 61 44.85 26.25 -25.13
C LEU A 61 44.33 27.41 -24.25
N GLU A 62 43.62 27.10 -23.17
CA GLU A 62 43.14 28.10 -22.21
C GLU A 62 44.22 28.43 -21.17
N GLU A 63 44.64 29.69 -21.08
CA GLU A 63 45.61 30.16 -20.06
C GLU A 63 45.05 30.05 -18.63
N SER A 64 43.72 30.14 -18.49
CA SER A 64 43.00 29.92 -17.25
C SER A 64 41.76 29.07 -17.53
N LYS A 65 41.43 28.16 -16.62
CA LYS A 65 40.29 27.24 -16.78
C LYS A 65 39.01 28.03 -17.14
N GLY A 66 38.51 27.84 -18.35
CA GLY A 66 37.35 28.53 -18.89
C GLY A 66 36.20 27.59 -19.22
N ASP A 67 35.15 28.18 -19.78
CA ASP A 67 33.91 27.45 -20.14
C ASP A 67 34.09 26.54 -21.36
N TRP A 68 35.01 26.87 -22.28
CA TRP A 68 35.26 26.08 -23.48
C TRP A 68 36.03 24.80 -23.17
N GLY A 69 37.00 24.85 -22.26
CA GLY A 69 37.67 23.66 -21.72
C GLY A 69 36.66 22.68 -21.09
N PHE A 70 35.68 23.19 -20.33
CA PHE A 70 34.62 22.38 -19.75
C PHE A 70 33.68 21.76 -20.80
N LYS A 71 33.27 22.54 -21.80
CA LYS A 71 32.43 22.06 -22.91
C LYS A 71 33.15 20.98 -23.74
N GLY A 72 34.44 21.16 -24.01
CA GLY A 72 35.29 20.21 -24.71
C GLY A 72 35.38 18.87 -23.97
N LEU A 73 35.80 18.91 -22.70
CA LEU A 73 35.89 17.71 -21.85
C LEU A 73 34.55 16.97 -21.74
N LYS A 74 33.43 17.69 -21.62
CA LYS A 74 32.09 17.11 -21.58
C LYS A 74 31.75 16.32 -22.85
N GLN A 75 32.12 16.82 -24.04
CA GLN A 75 31.88 16.11 -25.29
C GLN A 75 32.86 14.95 -25.50
N ALA A 76 34.13 15.12 -25.10
CA ALA A 76 35.13 14.06 -25.13
C ALA A 76 34.67 12.85 -24.30
N ILE A 77 34.26 13.06 -23.05
CA ILE A 77 33.79 11.99 -22.16
C ILE A 77 32.56 11.26 -22.74
N LYS A 78 31.62 11.99 -23.34
CA LYS A 78 30.46 11.39 -24.01
C LYS A 78 30.85 10.49 -25.17
N LEU A 79 31.90 10.86 -25.91
CA LEU A 79 32.40 10.06 -27.04
C LEU A 79 33.25 8.88 -26.57
N GLU A 80 34.13 9.08 -25.60
CA GLU A 80 34.92 8.01 -25.00
C GLU A 80 34.05 6.92 -24.39
N PHE A 81 32.95 7.32 -23.72
CA PHE A 81 31.98 6.38 -23.18
C PHE A 81 31.26 5.59 -24.27
N LYS A 82 30.93 6.22 -25.41
CA LYS A 82 30.35 5.52 -26.58
C LYS A 82 31.34 4.55 -27.23
N MET A 83 32.63 4.88 -27.23
CA MET A 83 33.72 4.08 -27.80
C MET A 83 34.27 3.03 -26.82
N GLN A 84 33.65 2.85 -25.64
CA GLN A 84 34.04 1.89 -24.60
C GLN A 84 35.44 2.13 -23.98
N HIS A 85 36.00 3.33 -24.10
CA HIS A 85 37.26 3.71 -23.46
C HIS A 85 37.02 4.20 -22.02
N TYR A 86 36.58 3.29 -21.16
CA TYR A 86 36.15 3.61 -19.81
C TYR A 86 37.25 4.19 -18.91
N ASP A 87 38.49 3.69 -19.02
CA ASP A 87 39.60 4.16 -18.18
C ASP A 87 39.96 5.62 -18.47
N LYS A 88 40.05 5.99 -19.75
CA LYS A 88 40.34 7.37 -20.19
C LYS A 88 39.20 8.32 -19.81
N ALA A 89 37.96 7.87 -19.97
CA ALA A 89 36.79 8.65 -19.58
C ALA A 89 36.81 8.99 -18.07
N ILE A 90 37.30 8.10 -17.21
CA ILE A 90 37.43 8.36 -15.77
C ILE A 90 38.53 9.39 -15.49
N GLU A 91 39.66 9.34 -16.20
CA GLU A 91 40.73 10.33 -16.08
C GLU A 91 40.25 11.73 -16.48
N HIS A 92 39.64 11.86 -17.66
CA HIS A 92 39.08 13.13 -18.12
C HIS A 92 37.91 13.61 -17.25
N TYR A 93 37.14 12.69 -16.66
CA TYR A 93 36.11 13.06 -15.70
C TYR A 93 36.68 13.64 -14.39
N LYS A 94 37.79 13.08 -13.88
CA LYS A 94 38.51 13.67 -12.73
C LYS A 94 38.98 15.08 -13.05
N GLU A 95 39.48 15.30 -14.27
CA GLU A 95 39.90 16.61 -14.72
C GLU A 95 38.71 17.58 -14.80
N LEU A 96 37.59 17.17 -15.40
CA LEU A 96 36.34 17.95 -15.47
C LEU A 96 35.84 18.38 -14.09
N LEU A 97 35.91 17.50 -13.08
CA LEU A 97 35.50 17.84 -11.71
C LEU A 97 36.37 18.96 -11.08
N THR A 98 37.58 19.21 -11.58
CA THR A 98 38.38 20.33 -11.12
C THR A 98 37.86 21.69 -11.61
N TYR A 99 37.23 21.75 -12.79
CA TYR A 99 36.61 22.96 -13.34
C TYR A 99 35.38 23.40 -12.54
N VAL A 100 34.68 22.45 -11.91
CA VAL A 100 33.53 22.69 -11.03
C VAL A 100 33.90 23.49 -9.78
N LYS A 101 35.18 23.48 -9.38
CA LYS A 101 35.66 24.23 -8.20
C LYS A 101 36.06 25.67 -8.52
N SER A 102 36.52 25.96 -9.73
CA SER A 102 37.27 27.19 -10.01
C SER A 102 36.77 28.02 -11.19
N ALA A 103 36.13 27.40 -12.18
CA ALA A 103 35.88 28.04 -13.48
C ALA A 103 34.39 28.24 -13.78
N VAL A 104 33.58 27.23 -13.45
CA VAL A 104 32.22 27.13 -13.97
C VAL A 104 31.19 27.45 -12.89
N THR A 105 30.11 28.13 -13.25
CA THR A 105 29.02 28.42 -12.31
C THR A 105 28.39 27.13 -11.73
N ARG A 106 27.96 27.20 -10.47
CA ARG A 106 27.40 26.05 -9.74
C ARG A 106 26.16 25.44 -10.44
N ASN A 107 25.31 26.27 -11.01
CA ASN A 107 24.09 25.80 -11.69
C ASN A 107 24.41 25.11 -13.03
N TYR A 108 25.37 25.63 -13.79
CA TYR A 108 25.76 25.05 -15.07
C TYR A 108 26.49 23.71 -14.89
N SER A 109 27.38 23.63 -13.89
CA SER A 109 28.04 22.38 -13.53
C SER A 109 27.05 21.32 -13.00
N GLU A 110 26.04 21.72 -12.22
CA GLU A 110 24.96 20.83 -11.76
C GLU A 110 24.15 20.23 -12.93
N LYS A 111 23.66 21.06 -13.85
CA LYS A 111 22.95 20.58 -15.04
C LYS A 111 23.83 19.67 -15.89
N SER A 112 25.08 20.08 -16.13
CA SER A 112 26.01 19.32 -16.97
C SER A 112 26.37 17.96 -16.37
N ILE A 113 26.60 17.86 -15.06
CA ILE A 113 26.86 16.57 -14.40
C ILE A 113 25.62 15.67 -14.44
N ASN A 114 24.43 16.20 -14.15
CA ASN A 114 23.19 15.40 -14.23
C ASN A 114 22.98 14.86 -15.66
N ASN A 115 23.06 15.72 -16.69
CA ASN A 115 22.90 15.30 -18.08
C ASN A 115 23.97 14.29 -18.53
N MET A 116 25.20 14.39 -18.00
CA MET A 116 26.24 13.38 -18.25
C MET A 116 25.92 12.05 -17.58
N LEU A 117 25.51 12.05 -16.32
CA LEU A 117 25.12 10.84 -15.60
C LEU A 117 23.92 10.16 -16.26
N ASP A 118 22.93 10.93 -16.73
CA ASP A 118 21.77 10.41 -17.47
C ASP A 118 22.20 9.77 -18.80
N HIS A 119 23.12 10.39 -19.54
CA HIS A 119 23.64 9.83 -20.80
C HIS A 119 24.49 8.57 -20.58
N ILE A 120 25.30 8.55 -19.52
CA ILE A 120 26.10 7.38 -19.12
C ILE A 120 25.17 6.23 -18.71
N GLU A 121 24.11 6.51 -17.95
CA GLU A 121 23.12 5.51 -17.54
C GLU A 121 22.40 4.91 -18.76
N LYS A 122 21.91 5.73 -19.69
CA LYS A 122 21.29 5.26 -20.94
C LYS A 122 22.28 4.46 -21.81
N GLY A 123 23.55 4.88 -21.84
CA GLY A 123 24.60 4.24 -22.64
C GLY A 123 25.22 2.98 -22.02
N ALA A 124 25.04 2.73 -20.72
CA ALA A 124 25.73 1.66 -20.00
C ALA A 124 25.26 0.24 -20.38
N GLY A 125 24.12 0.10 -21.06
CA GLY A 125 23.75 -1.09 -21.85
C GLY A 125 23.93 -2.47 -21.21
N GLY A 126 23.86 -2.58 -19.87
CA GLY A 126 24.08 -3.84 -19.15
C GLY A 126 25.51 -4.40 -19.18
N SER A 127 26.51 -3.66 -19.72
CA SER A 127 27.90 -4.12 -19.71
C SER A 127 28.49 -4.06 -18.29
N PRO A 128 29.17 -5.12 -17.81
CA PRO A 128 29.83 -5.13 -16.50
C PRO A 128 30.93 -4.04 -16.38
N GLU A 129 31.60 -3.72 -17.47
CA GLU A 129 32.69 -2.73 -17.52
C GLU A 129 32.15 -1.30 -17.44
N ALA A 130 31.07 -1.02 -18.18
CA ALA A 130 30.31 0.22 -18.05
C ALA A 130 29.76 0.39 -16.64
N GLY A 131 29.40 -0.71 -15.98
CA GLY A 131 28.88 -0.71 -14.62
C GLY A 131 29.89 -0.28 -13.57
N LYS A 132 31.15 -0.73 -13.68
CA LYS A 132 32.28 -0.31 -12.83
C LYS A 132 32.66 1.14 -13.09
N CYS A 133 32.75 1.51 -14.37
CA CYS A 133 33.01 2.88 -14.78
C CYS A 133 31.99 3.83 -14.13
N MET A 134 30.70 3.53 -14.26
CA MET A 134 29.65 4.34 -13.67
C MET A 134 29.74 4.46 -12.14
N GLU A 135 30.07 3.37 -11.43
CA GLU A 135 30.30 3.44 -9.97
C GLU A 135 31.45 4.37 -9.62
N GLU A 136 32.56 4.32 -10.38
CA GLU A 136 33.67 5.25 -10.21
C GLU A 136 33.27 6.69 -10.49
N PHE A 137 32.53 6.95 -11.58
CA PHE A 137 31.97 8.26 -11.90
C PHE A 137 31.12 8.78 -10.73
N TYR A 138 30.19 8.00 -10.20
CA TYR A 138 29.39 8.38 -9.03
C TYR A 138 30.26 8.62 -7.80
N SER A 139 31.26 7.77 -7.53
CA SER A 139 32.16 7.94 -6.37
C SER A 139 32.95 9.25 -6.42
N LEU A 140 33.48 9.61 -7.59
CA LEU A 140 34.24 10.83 -7.84
C LEU A 140 33.34 12.07 -7.75
N THR A 141 32.14 11.97 -8.32
CA THR A 141 31.10 13.00 -8.23
C THR A 141 30.76 13.31 -6.77
N LEU A 142 30.52 12.27 -5.98
CA LEU A 142 30.16 12.39 -4.57
C LEU A 142 31.30 12.98 -3.73
N ALA A 143 32.54 12.54 -3.97
CA ALA A 143 33.72 13.11 -3.32
C ALA A 143 33.92 14.60 -3.68
N CYS A 144 33.62 14.99 -4.93
CA CYS A 144 33.66 16.39 -5.32
C CYS A 144 32.58 17.21 -4.59
N PHE A 145 31.34 16.71 -4.53
CA PHE A 145 30.23 17.44 -3.90
C PHE A 145 30.31 17.53 -2.37
N GLN A 146 30.91 16.55 -1.69
CA GLN A 146 31.22 16.67 -0.26
C GLN A 146 32.17 17.85 0.02
N ASN A 147 33.18 18.02 -0.82
CA ASN A 147 34.17 19.10 -0.67
C ASN A 147 33.59 20.49 -1.03
N THR A 148 32.62 20.55 -1.94
CA THR A 148 31.99 21.81 -2.39
C THR A 148 30.76 22.20 -1.55
N ASN A 149 30.45 21.46 -0.47
CA ASN A 149 29.32 21.71 0.43
C ASN A 149 27.96 21.80 -0.30
N ASN A 150 27.77 21.01 -1.37
CA ASN A 150 26.52 20.98 -2.13
C ASN A 150 25.60 19.86 -1.65
N GLU A 151 25.04 20.04 -0.46
CA GLU A 151 24.22 19.04 0.23
C GLU A 151 23.03 18.55 -0.61
N ARG A 152 22.33 19.46 -1.29
CA ARG A 152 21.17 19.13 -2.15
C ARG A 152 21.56 18.17 -3.29
N LEU A 153 22.61 18.53 -4.02
CA LEU A 153 23.05 17.76 -5.18
C LEU A 153 23.69 16.44 -4.75
N TRP A 154 24.41 16.44 -3.63
CA TRP A 154 24.95 15.24 -3.01
C TRP A 154 23.83 14.25 -2.62
N LEU A 155 22.74 14.72 -1.99
CA LEU A 155 21.58 13.90 -1.66
C LEU A 155 20.91 13.33 -2.91
N LYS A 156 20.62 14.17 -3.91
CA LYS A 156 19.96 13.75 -5.16
C LYS A 156 20.79 12.71 -5.92
N THR A 157 22.11 12.92 -6.00
CA THR A 157 23.05 12.01 -6.67
C THR A 157 23.14 10.67 -5.94
N ASN A 158 23.19 10.69 -4.60
CA ASN A 158 23.19 9.45 -3.81
C ASN A 158 21.87 8.68 -3.91
N ILE A 159 20.71 9.37 -3.91
CA ILE A 159 19.40 8.72 -4.09
C ILE A 159 19.36 8.03 -5.46
N LYS A 160 19.88 8.68 -6.51
CA LYS A 160 19.98 8.10 -7.85
C LYS A 160 20.90 6.87 -7.87
N LEU A 161 22.05 6.95 -7.22
CA LEU A 161 22.95 5.81 -7.06
C LEU A 161 22.29 4.65 -6.31
N CYS A 162 21.50 4.93 -5.26
CA CYS A 162 20.78 3.90 -4.53
C CYS A 162 19.70 3.23 -5.38
N LYS A 163 18.97 3.97 -6.22
CA LYS A 163 18.02 3.42 -7.20
C LYS A 163 18.71 2.44 -8.14
N LEU A 164 19.86 2.83 -8.68
CA LEU A 164 20.65 2.00 -9.59
C LEU A 164 21.19 0.73 -8.92
N LEU A 165 21.72 0.85 -7.69
CA LEU A 165 22.21 -0.29 -6.93
C LEU A 165 21.08 -1.25 -6.51
N LEU A 166 19.86 -0.74 -6.32
CA LEU A 166 18.67 -1.57 -6.10
C LEU A 166 18.30 -2.37 -7.33
N ASP A 167 18.33 -1.75 -8.52
CA ASP A 167 18.07 -2.45 -9.79
C ASP A 167 19.11 -3.57 -10.05
N ARG A 168 20.36 -3.38 -9.58
CA ARG A 168 21.42 -4.40 -9.59
C ARG A 168 21.30 -5.47 -8.50
N LYS A 169 20.35 -5.33 -7.56
CA LYS A 169 20.14 -6.21 -6.40
C LYS A 169 21.32 -6.27 -5.42
N GLU A 170 22.11 -5.20 -5.33
CA GLU A 170 23.23 -5.10 -4.37
C GLU A 170 22.78 -4.60 -2.99
N TYR A 171 21.95 -5.37 -2.30
CA TYR A 171 21.29 -4.94 -1.06
C TYR A 171 22.25 -4.55 0.08
N GLY A 172 23.44 -5.15 0.14
CA GLY A 172 24.44 -4.85 1.18
C GLY A 172 25.02 -3.44 1.07
N THR A 173 25.43 -3.05 -0.14
CA THR A 173 25.98 -1.71 -0.42
C THR A 173 24.90 -0.64 -0.26
N VAL A 174 23.68 -0.93 -0.75
CA VAL A 174 22.50 -0.06 -0.61
C VAL A 174 22.18 0.22 0.85
N THR A 175 22.13 -0.80 1.70
CA THR A 175 21.82 -0.64 3.13
C THR A 175 22.81 0.30 3.83
N ARG A 176 24.10 0.21 3.50
CA ARG A 176 25.14 1.10 4.06
C ARG A 176 24.95 2.55 3.59
N LYS A 177 24.68 2.76 2.30
CA LYS A 177 24.43 4.10 1.74
C LYS A 177 23.14 4.73 2.27
N LEU A 178 22.04 3.96 2.39
CA LEU A 178 20.78 4.46 2.94
C LEU A 178 20.91 4.89 4.41
N ARG A 179 21.73 4.19 5.21
CA ARG A 179 22.07 4.64 6.58
C ARG A 179 22.85 5.95 6.61
N GLU A 180 23.76 6.17 5.66
CA GLU A 180 24.49 7.43 5.52
C GLU A 180 23.52 8.56 5.14
N LEU A 181 22.59 8.29 4.22
CA LEU A 181 21.59 9.26 3.79
C LEU A 181 20.60 9.62 4.90
N HIS A 182 20.12 8.64 5.68
CA HIS A 182 19.29 8.93 6.85
C HIS A 182 19.99 9.85 7.84
N LYS A 183 21.25 9.60 8.17
CA LYS A 183 22.03 10.48 9.05
C LYS A 183 22.19 11.90 8.52
N SER A 184 22.28 12.07 7.20
CA SER A 184 22.35 13.40 6.58
C SER A 184 21.00 14.15 6.55
N CYS A 185 19.89 13.42 6.73
CA CYS A 185 18.54 13.98 6.83
C CYS A 185 18.07 14.20 8.27
N GLU A 186 18.76 13.63 9.25
CA GLU A 186 18.56 13.87 10.68
C GLU A 186 19.31 15.15 11.11
N ARG A 187 18.72 15.92 12.03
CA ARG A 187 19.39 17.06 12.70
C ARG A 187 20.37 16.54 13.76
N GLU A 188 21.25 17.42 14.25
CA GLU A 188 22.18 17.09 15.34
C GLU A 188 21.48 16.57 16.61
N ASP A 189 20.23 16.97 16.83
CA ASP A 189 19.36 16.51 17.93
C ASP A 189 18.74 15.12 17.70
N GLY A 190 18.99 14.47 16.55
CA GLY A 190 18.40 13.19 16.16
C GLY A 190 16.94 13.28 15.69
N THR A 191 16.44 14.50 15.42
CA THR A 191 15.09 14.73 14.89
C THR A 191 15.12 14.88 13.37
N ASP A 192 14.09 14.37 12.68
CA ASP A 192 13.98 14.48 11.22
C ASP A 192 13.90 15.96 10.79
N ASP A 193 14.71 16.39 9.83
CA ASP A 193 14.63 17.76 9.34
C ASP A 193 13.43 17.96 8.39
N PRO A 194 12.43 18.80 8.75
CA PRO A 194 11.26 19.02 7.91
C PRO A 194 11.62 19.64 6.55
N SER A 195 12.74 20.38 6.46
CA SER A 195 13.20 20.99 5.21
C SER A 195 13.64 19.93 4.18
N LYS A 196 14.13 18.78 4.65
CA LYS A 196 14.60 17.64 3.85
C LYS A 196 13.55 16.53 3.77
N GLY A 197 12.32 16.77 4.22
CA GLY A 197 11.25 15.77 4.28
C GLY A 197 10.94 15.09 2.94
N THR A 198 11.08 15.81 1.82
CA THR A 198 10.90 15.23 0.47
C THR A 198 11.97 14.18 0.14
N TYR A 199 13.24 14.48 0.41
CA TYR A 199 14.34 13.52 0.21
C TYR A 199 14.23 12.35 1.18
N LEU A 200 13.82 12.61 2.43
CA LEU A 200 13.62 11.57 3.43
C LEU A 200 12.52 10.57 3.00
N LEU A 201 11.41 11.05 2.42
CA LEU A 201 10.38 10.17 1.85
C LEU A 201 10.92 9.33 0.68
N GLU A 202 11.77 9.89 -0.19
CA GLU A 202 12.43 9.10 -1.24
C GLU A 202 13.33 8.01 -0.67
N ILE A 203 14.12 8.33 0.35
CA ILE A 203 14.99 7.36 1.04
C ILE A 203 14.14 6.23 1.65
N TYR A 204 13.05 6.58 2.35
CA TYR A 204 12.13 5.57 2.88
C TYR A 204 11.49 4.72 1.78
N ALA A 205 11.13 5.30 0.64
CA ALA A 205 10.56 4.54 -0.48
C ALA A 205 11.57 3.49 -1.00
N LEU A 206 12.84 3.86 -1.14
CA LEU A 206 13.92 2.94 -1.55
C LEU A 206 14.16 1.83 -0.53
N GLU A 207 14.18 2.17 0.77
CA GLU A 207 14.31 1.17 1.82
C GLU A 207 13.12 0.21 1.83
N ILE A 208 11.90 0.73 1.72
CA ILE A 208 10.68 -0.08 1.70
C ILE A 208 10.68 -1.02 0.48
N GLN A 209 11.07 -0.53 -0.69
CA GLN A 209 11.18 -1.35 -1.91
C GLN A 209 12.22 -2.47 -1.74
N MET A 210 13.39 -2.17 -1.16
CA MET A 210 14.40 -3.17 -0.81
C MET A 210 13.86 -4.25 0.14
N TYR A 211 13.15 -3.83 1.20
CA TYR A 211 12.60 -4.78 2.17
C TYR A 211 11.41 -5.58 1.63
N ALA A 212 10.67 -5.03 0.66
CA ALA A 212 9.62 -5.74 -0.04
C ALA A 212 10.20 -6.89 -0.88
N GLU A 213 11.27 -6.65 -1.62
CA GLU A 213 11.97 -7.69 -2.41
C GLU A 213 12.62 -8.76 -1.53
N THR A 214 13.22 -8.36 -0.41
CA THR A 214 13.84 -9.30 0.55
C THR A 214 12.83 -10.00 1.47
N ARG A 215 11.51 -9.73 1.30
CA ARG A 215 10.40 -10.30 2.08
C ARG A 215 10.54 -10.13 3.61
N ASN A 216 11.15 -9.03 4.07
CA ASN A 216 11.30 -8.73 5.49
C ASN A 216 10.16 -7.81 6.01
N ASN A 217 8.99 -8.41 6.25
CA ASN A 217 7.77 -7.68 6.62
C ASN A 217 7.90 -6.92 7.96
N LYS A 218 8.71 -7.42 8.91
CA LYS A 218 8.88 -6.79 10.23
C LYS A 218 9.57 -5.44 10.13
N GLN A 219 10.63 -5.33 9.33
CA GLN A 219 11.33 -4.06 9.13
C GLN A 219 10.51 -3.13 8.24
N LEU A 220 9.88 -3.67 7.19
CA LEU A 220 9.01 -2.92 6.30
C LEU A 220 7.89 -2.20 7.08
N LYS A 221 7.24 -2.87 8.04
CA LYS A 221 6.21 -2.26 8.90
C LYS A 221 6.70 -1.07 9.71
N ARG A 222 7.89 -1.20 10.32
CA ARG A 222 8.47 -0.10 11.10
C ARG A 222 8.78 1.10 10.22
N LEU A 223 9.36 0.85 9.04
CA LEU A 223 9.71 1.90 8.08
C LEU A 223 8.48 2.56 7.48
N TYR A 224 7.46 1.78 7.16
CA TYR A 224 6.18 2.29 6.68
C TYR A 224 5.53 3.23 7.69
N GLN A 225 5.45 2.83 8.96
CA GLN A 225 4.93 3.67 10.04
C GLN A 225 5.78 4.93 10.28
N ARG A 226 7.09 4.88 10.05
CA ARG A 226 7.97 6.06 10.10
C ARG A 226 7.69 6.97 8.90
N ALA A 227 7.60 6.43 7.70
CA ALA A 227 7.33 7.17 6.47
C ALA A 227 6.01 7.96 6.55
N LEU A 228 4.95 7.38 7.12
CA LEU A 228 3.67 8.07 7.33
C LEU A 228 3.73 9.24 8.32
N LYS A 229 4.71 9.26 9.24
CA LYS A 229 4.89 10.35 10.21
C LYS A 229 5.68 11.52 9.64
N VAL A 230 6.38 11.33 8.53
CA VAL A 230 7.21 12.37 7.91
C VAL A 230 6.30 13.48 7.40
N ARG A 231 6.44 14.68 7.99
CA ARG A 231 5.77 15.88 7.52
C ARG A 231 6.57 16.47 6.37
N SER A 232 6.19 16.16 5.13
CA SER A 232 6.67 16.89 3.95
C SER A 232 5.67 17.96 3.56
N ALA A 233 6.16 19.18 3.26
CA ALA A 233 5.31 20.27 2.79
C ALA A 233 4.65 19.96 1.44
N VAL A 234 5.35 19.24 0.56
CA VAL A 234 4.85 18.79 -0.75
C VAL A 234 5.52 17.45 -1.12
N PRO A 235 4.92 16.31 -0.77
CA PRO A 235 5.39 15.01 -1.27
C PRO A 235 5.03 14.84 -2.75
N HIS A 236 5.93 14.25 -3.53
CA HIS A 236 5.65 13.92 -4.92
C HIS A 236 4.69 12.71 -4.99
N PRO A 237 3.56 12.78 -5.73
CA PRO A 237 2.53 11.73 -5.74
C PRO A 237 3.09 10.34 -6.06
N LYS A 238 3.94 10.22 -7.10
CA LYS A 238 4.61 8.95 -7.45
C LYS A 238 5.32 8.24 -6.29
N ILE A 239 6.05 8.98 -5.44
CA ILE A 239 6.80 8.40 -4.31
C ILE A 239 5.84 7.94 -3.21
N MET A 240 4.81 8.73 -2.93
CA MET A 240 3.75 8.35 -2.01
C MET A 240 3.00 7.10 -2.50
N GLY A 241 2.75 7.01 -3.81
CA GLY A 241 2.15 5.85 -4.47
C GLY A 241 2.94 4.56 -4.20
N ILE A 242 4.27 4.59 -4.35
CA ILE A 242 5.17 3.45 -4.10
C ILE A 242 5.13 3.03 -2.63
N ILE A 243 5.20 3.99 -1.70
CA ILE A 243 5.16 3.72 -0.26
C ILE A 243 3.84 3.05 0.13
N ARG A 244 2.71 3.59 -0.35
CA ARG A 244 1.37 3.06 -0.09
C ARG A 244 1.14 1.71 -0.76
N GLU A 245 1.66 1.47 -1.97
CA GLU A 245 1.57 0.17 -2.64
C GLU A 245 2.26 -0.92 -1.81
N CYS A 246 3.48 -0.64 -1.34
CA CYS A 246 4.23 -1.57 -0.49
C CYS A 246 3.57 -1.76 0.88
N GLY A 247 2.97 -0.71 1.44
CA GLY A 247 2.15 -0.78 2.65
C GLY A 247 0.93 -1.69 2.47
N GLY A 248 0.22 -1.58 1.35
CA GLY A 248 -0.90 -2.45 1.00
C GLY A 248 -0.49 -3.92 0.87
N LYS A 249 0.61 -4.19 0.16
CA LYS A 249 1.17 -5.56 0.03
C LYS A 249 1.55 -6.16 1.39
N MET A 250 2.11 -5.35 2.28
CA MET A 250 2.42 -5.76 3.65
C MET A 250 1.17 -6.07 4.46
N HIS A 251 0.16 -5.20 4.44
CA HIS A 251 -1.10 -5.43 5.16
C HIS A 251 -1.82 -6.69 4.66
N MET A 252 -1.74 -6.98 3.36
CA MET A 252 -2.23 -8.24 2.77
C MET A 252 -1.51 -9.46 3.33
N ALA A 253 -0.18 -9.40 3.47
CA ALA A 253 0.59 -10.48 4.09
C ALA A 253 0.30 -10.67 5.60
N GLU A 254 -0.27 -9.66 6.27
CA GLU A 254 -0.75 -9.74 7.66
C GLU A 254 -2.25 -10.07 7.76
N GLU A 255 -2.92 -10.37 6.64
CA GLU A 255 -4.38 -10.61 6.56
C GLU A 255 -5.24 -9.41 7.02
N ASN A 256 -4.65 -8.21 7.06
CA ASN A 256 -5.33 -6.97 7.42
C ASN A 256 -5.97 -6.34 6.16
N TRP A 257 -7.06 -6.94 5.69
CA TRP A 257 -7.71 -6.58 4.42
C TRP A 257 -8.23 -5.13 4.35
N LYS A 258 -8.67 -4.58 5.49
CA LYS A 258 -9.25 -3.22 5.56
C LYS A 258 -8.18 -2.15 5.33
N ASP A 259 -7.08 -2.23 6.05
CA ASP A 259 -5.99 -1.25 5.94
C ASP A 259 -5.28 -1.39 4.58
N ALA A 260 -5.16 -2.63 4.07
CA ALA A 260 -4.68 -2.88 2.71
C ALA A 260 -5.54 -2.19 1.65
N GLN A 261 -6.87 -2.26 1.78
CA GLN A 261 -7.79 -1.64 0.83
C GLN A 261 -7.66 -0.12 0.82
N SER A 262 -7.54 0.52 2.00
CA SER A 262 -7.28 1.95 2.07
C SER A 262 -5.93 2.33 1.47
N ASP A 263 -4.88 1.55 1.72
CA ASP A 263 -3.54 1.83 1.21
C ASP A 263 -3.45 1.66 -0.31
N PHE A 264 -4.06 0.63 -0.88
CA PHE A 264 -4.12 0.48 -2.34
C PHE A 264 -4.97 1.57 -3.00
N PHE A 265 -6.05 2.03 -2.36
CA PHE A 265 -6.86 3.12 -2.88
C PHE A 265 -6.09 4.45 -2.88
N GLU A 266 -5.39 4.77 -1.80
CA GLU A 266 -4.50 5.94 -1.76
C GLU A 266 -3.34 5.82 -2.74
N SER A 267 -2.74 4.64 -2.87
CA SER A 267 -1.70 4.37 -3.86
C SER A 267 -2.20 4.60 -5.29
N PHE A 268 -3.38 4.10 -5.62
CA PHE A 268 -4.02 4.30 -6.91
C PHE A 268 -4.23 5.78 -7.23
N ARG A 269 -4.77 6.56 -6.30
CA ARG A 269 -4.96 8.01 -6.48
C ARG A 269 -3.64 8.73 -6.75
N ASN A 270 -2.61 8.41 -5.99
CA ASN A 270 -1.28 8.99 -6.17
C ASN A 270 -0.65 8.64 -7.53
N TYR A 271 -0.87 7.42 -8.03
CA TYR A 271 -0.41 7.02 -9.36
C TYR A 271 -1.22 7.62 -10.50
N ASP A 272 -2.51 7.84 -10.29
CA ASP A 272 -3.41 8.50 -11.23
C ASP A 272 -3.01 9.97 -11.41
N GLU A 273 -2.81 10.70 -10.30
CA GLU A 273 -2.30 12.07 -10.28
C GLU A 273 -0.90 12.18 -10.91
N ALA A 274 -0.06 11.15 -10.76
CA ALA A 274 1.26 11.08 -11.38
C ALA A 274 1.26 10.64 -12.86
N GLY A 275 0.12 10.22 -13.42
CA GLY A 275 0.03 9.71 -14.79
C GLY A 275 0.78 8.38 -15.05
N SER A 276 1.12 7.62 -14.01
CA SER A 276 1.93 6.39 -14.13
C SER A 276 1.10 5.20 -14.63
N LEU A 277 1.67 4.37 -15.50
CA LEU A 277 1.07 3.10 -15.94
C LEU A 277 0.84 2.11 -14.77
N GLN A 278 1.59 2.25 -13.68
CA GLN A 278 1.46 1.41 -12.47
C GLN A 278 0.06 1.52 -11.83
N ARG A 279 -0.70 2.58 -12.10
CA ARG A 279 -2.09 2.71 -11.61
C ARG A 279 -2.96 1.52 -11.99
N ILE A 280 -2.73 0.91 -13.16
CA ILE A 280 -3.52 -0.22 -13.64
C ILE A 280 -3.22 -1.47 -12.82
N GLN A 281 -1.95 -1.69 -12.48
CA GLN A 281 -1.53 -2.80 -11.63
C GLN A 281 -2.09 -2.64 -10.21
N VAL A 282 -1.95 -1.46 -9.61
CA VAL A 282 -2.51 -1.17 -8.29
C VAL A 282 -4.04 -1.27 -8.27
N LEU A 283 -4.71 -0.87 -9.36
CA LEU A 283 -6.15 -1.06 -9.49
C LEU A 283 -6.54 -2.55 -9.44
N LYS A 284 -5.77 -3.45 -10.08
CA LYS A 284 -5.99 -4.90 -9.94
C LYS A 284 -5.86 -5.35 -8.49
N TYR A 285 -4.86 -4.84 -7.75
CA TYR A 285 -4.67 -5.16 -6.33
C TYR A 285 -5.80 -4.62 -5.45
N LEU A 286 -6.30 -3.43 -5.75
CA LEU A 286 -7.46 -2.86 -5.07
C LEU A 286 -8.70 -3.75 -5.26
N LEU A 287 -9.00 -4.14 -6.50
CA LEU A 287 -10.13 -5.03 -6.82
C LEU A 287 -10.00 -6.37 -6.08
N LEU A 288 -8.80 -6.96 -6.09
CA LEU A 288 -8.52 -8.19 -5.35
C LEU A 288 -8.78 -8.05 -3.84
N THR A 289 -8.27 -6.97 -3.24
CA THR A 289 -8.42 -6.71 -1.81
C THR A 289 -9.88 -6.47 -1.43
N THR A 290 -10.67 -5.84 -2.30
CA THR A 290 -12.11 -5.63 -2.04
C THR A 290 -12.90 -6.94 -2.02
N MET A 291 -12.53 -7.92 -2.85
CA MET A 291 -13.10 -9.27 -2.80
C MET A 291 -12.70 -10.01 -1.51
N LEU A 292 -11.46 -9.84 -1.03
CA LEU A 292 -10.98 -10.44 0.22
C LEU A 292 -11.62 -9.82 1.47
N MET A 293 -11.89 -8.51 1.43
CA MET A 293 -12.62 -7.80 2.50
C MET A 293 -14.07 -8.28 2.65
N ARG A 294 -14.59 -9.07 1.69
CA ARG A 294 -15.99 -9.52 1.61
C ARG A 294 -16.98 -8.35 1.58
N SER A 295 -16.58 -7.25 0.97
CA SER A 295 -17.43 -6.08 0.80
C SER A 295 -18.27 -6.21 -0.46
N ASP A 296 -19.54 -5.81 -0.37
CA ASP A 296 -20.46 -5.77 -1.51
C ASP A 296 -20.33 -4.46 -2.32
N ILE A 297 -19.48 -3.53 -1.88
CA ILE A 297 -19.27 -2.23 -2.53
C ILE A 297 -18.51 -2.46 -3.84
N ASN A 298 -19.07 -2.01 -4.96
CA ASN A 298 -18.37 -2.05 -6.23
C ASN A 298 -17.25 -1.01 -6.25
N PRO A 299 -15.98 -1.42 -6.40
CA PRO A 299 -14.88 -0.48 -6.43
C PRO A 299 -14.99 0.49 -7.62
N PHE A 300 -15.63 0.09 -8.72
CA PHE A 300 -15.81 0.91 -9.92
C PHE A 300 -16.85 2.03 -9.78
N ASP A 301 -17.61 2.07 -8.69
CA ASP A 301 -18.56 3.15 -8.44
C ASP A 301 -17.85 4.42 -7.94
N SER A 302 -16.58 4.33 -7.52
CA SER A 302 -15.76 5.50 -7.17
C SER A 302 -15.51 6.38 -8.40
N GLN A 303 -15.48 7.70 -8.21
CA GLN A 303 -15.28 8.67 -9.29
C GLN A 303 -13.94 8.48 -9.99
N GLU A 304 -12.93 8.02 -9.25
CA GLU A 304 -11.55 7.82 -9.67
C GLU A 304 -11.37 6.55 -10.52
N THR A 305 -12.16 5.51 -10.26
CA THR A 305 -12.05 4.20 -10.93
C THR A 305 -13.06 4.02 -12.06
N LYS A 306 -14.14 4.79 -12.06
CA LYS A 306 -15.19 4.75 -13.08
C LYS A 306 -14.68 4.93 -14.53
N PRO A 307 -13.71 5.81 -14.83
CA PRO A 307 -13.16 5.95 -16.19
C PRO A 307 -12.49 4.67 -16.70
N TYR A 308 -11.92 3.89 -15.77
CA TYR A 308 -11.14 2.71 -16.10
C TYR A 308 -12.00 1.48 -16.42
N ARG A 309 -13.31 1.51 -16.13
CA ARG A 309 -14.23 0.36 -16.27
C ARG A 309 -14.23 -0.32 -17.65
N ASN A 310 -13.89 0.42 -18.70
CA ASN A 310 -13.88 -0.06 -20.07
C ASN A 310 -12.46 -0.36 -20.61
N ASP A 311 -11.41 -0.24 -19.78
CA ASP A 311 -10.04 -0.56 -20.20
C ASP A 311 -9.88 -2.09 -20.37
N PRO A 312 -9.43 -2.58 -21.55
CA PRO A 312 -9.22 -4.00 -21.80
C PRO A 312 -8.29 -4.67 -20.78
N ARG A 313 -7.31 -3.94 -20.24
CA ARG A 313 -6.30 -4.46 -19.29
C ARG A 313 -6.88 -4.82 -17.93
N ILE A 314 -8.06 -4.28 -17.60
CA ILE A 314 -8.76 -4.58 -16.34
C ILE A 314 -10.04 -5.39 -16.53
N ALA A 315 -10.47 -5.62 -17.77
CA ALA A 315 -11.73 -6.30 -18.09
C ALA A 315 -11.84 -7.66 -17.36
N ALA A 316 -10.75 -8.43 -17.32
CA ALA A 316 -10.72 -9.70 -16.62
C ALA A 316 -10.96 -9.57 -15.09
N MET A 317 -10.39 -8.55 -14.44
CA MET A 317 -10.62 -8.30 -13.01
C MET A 317 -12.04 -7.77 -12.75
N LYS A 318 -12.59 -6.97 -13.66
CA LYS A 318 -13.99 -6.54 -13.60
C LYS A 318 -14.93 -7.72 -13.69
N ASP A 319 -14.74 -8.62 -14.65
CA ASP A 319 -15.57 -9.81 -14.80
C ASP A 319 -15.50 -10.72 -13.56
N LEU A 320 -14.33 -10.81 -12.90
CA LEU A 320 -14.18 -11.50 -11.62
C LEU A 320 -14.97 -10.84 -10.49
N VAL A 321 -14.88 -9.52 -10.35
CA VAL A 321 -15.64 -8.77 -9.33
C VAL A 321 -17.14 -8.86 -9.58
N ASP A 322 -17.59 -8.76 -10.83
CA ASP A 322 -19.00 -8.90 -11.21
C ASP A 322 -19.51 -10.32 -10.89
N ALA A 323 -18.70 -11.36 -11.13
CA ALA A 323 -19.03 -12.74 -10.75
C ALA A 323 -19.06 -12.94 -9.22
N TYR A 324 -18.13 -12.29 -8.50
CA TYR A 324 -18.08 -12.30 -7.04
C TYR A 324 -19.34 -11.66 -6.42
N GLN A 325 -19.75 -10.49 -6.92
CA GLN A 325 -20.95 -9.79 -6.43
C GLN A 325 -22.25 -10.54 -6.69
N ARG A 326 -22.31 -11.37 -7.74
CA ARG A 326 -23.47 -12.21 -8.05
C ARG A 326 -23.45 -13.56 -7.33
N ASP A 327 -22.39 -13.84 -6.57
CA ASP A 327 -22.08 -15.14 -5.98
C ASP A 327 -22.12 -16.30 -7.01
N ASP A 328 -21.68 -16.04 -8.26
CA ASP A 328 -21.66 -17.04 -9.34
C ASP A 328 -20.27 -17.68 -9.47
N ILE A 329 -20.12 -18.88 -8.93
CA ILE A 329 -18.86 -19.64 -9.02
C ILE A 329 -18.55 -20.10 -10.44
N HIS A 330 -19.56 -20.48 -11.23
CA HIS A 330 -19.30 -21.02 -12.56
C HIS A 330 -18.77 -19.93 -13.50
N GLN A 331 -19.33 -18.72 -13.39
CA GLN A 331 -18.80 -17.57 -14.10
C GLN A 331 -17.39 -17.22 -13.59
N TYR A 332 -17.17 -17.22 -12.27
CA TYR A 332 -15.85 -16.96 -11.69
C TYR A 332 -14.77 -17.92 -12.20
N GLU A 333 -15.03 -19.24 -12.19
CA GLU A 333 -14.10 -20.26 -12.70
C GLU A 333 -13.88 -20.13 -14.21
N ALA A 334 -14.91 -19.80 -14.98
CA ALA A 334 -14.79 -19.59 -16.41
C ALA A 334 -13.89 -18.38 -16.73
N VAL A 335 -14.05 -17.28 -15.98
CA VAL A 335 -13.22 -16.07 -16.12
C VAL A 335 -11.77 -16.35 -15.74
N LEU A 336 -11.53 -17.11 -14.67
CA LEU A 336 -10.18 -17.48 -14.25
C LEU A 336 -9.48 -18.39 -15.28
N LYS A 337 -10.19 -19.38 -15.84
CA LYS A 337 -9.65 -20.27 -16.89
C LYS A 337 -9.38 -19.54 -18.21
N LYS A 338 -10.21 -18.56 -18.55
CA LYS A 338 -10.07 -17.77 -19.79
C LYS A 338 -8.90 -16.81 -19.72
N ASN A 339 -8.61 -16.24 -18.54
CA ASN A 339 -7.62 -15.19 -18.35
C ASN A 339 -6.46 -15.69 -17.48
N THR A 340 -5.70 -16.68 -17.96
CA THR A 340 -4.50 -17.19 -17.28
C THR A 340 -3.43 -16.11 -17.07
N ASP A 341 -3.46 -15.04 -17.86
CA ASP A 341 -2.55 -13.89 -17.72
C ASP A 341 -2.69 -13.17 -16.36
N LEU A 342 -3.84 -13.30 -15.68
CA LEU A 342 -4.01 -12.76 -14.32
C LEU A 342 -3.11 -13.47 -13.31
N LEU A 343 -2.84 -14.75 -13.51
CA LEU A 343 -1.98 -15.56 -12.65
C LEU A 343 -0.48 -15.35 -12.95
N ALA A 344 -0.14 -14.57 -13.99
CA ALA A 344 1.24 -14.20 -14.26
C ALA A 344 1.80 -13.23 -13.20
N ASP A 345 0.93 -12.48 -12.50
CA ASP A 345 1.32 -11.64 -11.37
C ASP A 345 1.45 -12.51 -10.10
N PRO A 346 2.66 -12.64 -9.51
CA PRO A 346 2.87 -13.47 -8.31
C PRO A 346 1.99 -13.05 -7.14
N PHE A 347 1.73 -11.75 -6.97
CA PHE A 347 0.94 -11.24 -5.87
C PHE A 347 -0.54 -11.60 -6.00
N ILE A 348 -1.08 -11.60 -7.23
CA ILE A 348 -2.47 -12.02 -7.48
C ILE A 348 -2.58 -13.53 -7.28
N ALA A 349 -1.63 -14.30 -7.81
CA ALA A 349 -1.61 -15.75 -7.69
C ALA A 349 -1.58 -16.23 -6.24
N GLU A 350 -0.79 -15.59 -5.36
CA GLU A 350 -0.71 -15.94 -3.94
C GLU A 350 -2.04 -15.71 -3.18
N ASN A 351 -2.87 -14.75 -3.62
CA ASN A 351 -4.07 -14.31 -2.88
C ASN A 351 -5.40 -14.74 -3.51
N ILE A 352 -5.42 -15.14 -4.79
CA ILE A 352 -6.65 -15.52 -5.51
C ILE A 352 -7.26 -16.82 -4.97
N ASP A 353 -6.44 -17.71 -4.43
CA ASP A 353 -6.89 -18.97 -3.84
C ASP A 353 -7.80 -18.74 -2.63
N GLU A 354 -7.49 -17.74 -1.80
CA GLU A 354 -8.31 -17.38 -0.64
C GLU A 354 -9.65 -16.75 -1.05
N VAL A 355 -9.66 -15.96 -2.14
CA VAL A 355 -10.90 -15.47 -2.75
C VAL A 355 -11.75 -16.63 -3.24
N THR A 356 -11.12 -17.58 -3.95
CA THR A 356 -11.79 -18.78 -4.47
C THR A 356 -12.39 -19.61 -3.33
N ARG A 357 -11.65 -19.81 -2.24
CA ARG A 357 -12.13 -20.49 -1.04
C ARG A 357 -13.33 -19.78 -0.41
N THR A 358 -13.27 -18.45 -0.30
CA THR A 358 -14.37 -17.64 0.24
C THR A 358 -15.62 -17.75 -0.63
N MET A 359 -15.47 -17.71 -1.96
CA MET A 359 -16.58 -17.90 -2.92
C MET A 359 -17.21 -19.28 -2.80
N ARG A 360 -16.40 -20.34 -2.78
CA ARG A 360 -16.87 -21.72 -2.59
C ARG A 360 -17.63 -21.89 -1.28
N THR A 361 -17.11 -21.30 -0.20
CA THR A 361 -17.76 -21.31 1.12
C THR A 361 -19.13 -20.65 1.09
N LYS A 362 -19.25 -19.45 0.48
CA LYS A 362 -20.52 -18.74 0.32
C LYS A 362 -21.53 -19.55 -0.51
N ALA A 363 -21.10 -20.17 -1.61
CA ALA A 363 -22.02 -20.93 -2.43
C ALA A 363 -22.45 -22.25 -1.81
N VAL A 364 -21.57 -22.95 -1.07
CA VAL A 364 -21.98 -24.11 -0.26
C VAL A 364 -23.08 -23.67 0.71
N GLN A 365 -22.87 -22.56 1.44
CA GLN A 365 -23.87 -22.03 2.38
C GLN A 365 -25.21 -21.72 1.70
N ARG A 366 -25.20 -21.13 0.50
CA ARG A 366 -26.41 -20.84 -0.28
C ARG A 366 -27.09 -22.10 -0.81
N LEU A 367 -26.29 -23.08 -1.26
CA LEU A 367 -26.79 -24.32 -1.84
C LEU A 367 -27.46 -25.20 -0.79
N ILE A 368 -26.95 -25.24 0.44
CA ILE A 368 -27.48 -26.07 1.51
C ILE A 368 -28.68 -25.43 2.24
N ALA A 369 -28.84 -24.10 2.18
CA ALA A 369 -29.85 -23.36 2.93
C ALA A 369 -31.30 -23.88 2.81
N PRO A 370 -31.80 -24.35 1.65
CA PRO A 370 -33.18 -24.82 1.51
C PRO A 370 -33.37 -26.31 1.86
N TYR A 371 -32.33 -27.05 2.23
CA TYR A 371 -32.40 -28.51 2.41
C TYR A 371 -32.13 -28.93 3.86
N GLU A 372 -32.82 -29.96 4.33
CA GLU A 372 -32.57 -30.58 5.64
C GLU A 372 -31.53 -31.71 5.59
N ARG A 373 -31.50 -32.46 4.47
CA ARG A 373 -30.56 -33.55 4.26
C ARG A 373 -30.02 -33.49 2.84
N VAL A 374 -28.70 -33.43 2.71
CA VAL A 374 -28.03 -33.31 1.40
C VAL A 374 -26.89 -34.32 1.30
N ARG A 375 -26.74 -34.94 0.13
CA ARG A 375 -25.57 -35.80 -0.16
C ARG A 375 -24.35 -34.95 -0.50
N VAL A 376 -23.20 -35.28 0.06
CA VAL A 376 -21.93 -34.58 -0.20
C VAL A 376 -21.55 -34.66 -1.69
N ASP A 377 -21.74 -35.82 -2.31
CA ASP A 377 -21.43 -36.05 -3.74
C ASP A 377 -22.25 -35.14 -4.66
N TRP A 378 -23.49 -34.83 -4.27
CA TRP A 378 -24.34 -33.91 -5.02
C TRP A 378 -23.84 -32.46 -4.91
N ILE A 379 -23.39 -32.04 -3.73
CA ILE A 379 -22.76 -30.72 -3.52
C ILE A 379 -21.48 -30.62 -4.35
N ALA A 380 -20.65 -31.66 -4.32
CA ALA A 380 -19.40 -31.73 -5.07
C ALA A 380 -19.65 -31.64 -6.59
N ALA A 381 -20.62 -32.40 -7.11
CA ALA A 381 -21.00 -32.37 -8.52
C ALA A 381 -21.56 -31.00 -8.95
N GLN A 382 -22.39 -30.38 -8.11
CA GLN A 382 -22.98 -29.09 -8.40
C GLN A 382 -21.95 -27.96 -8.44
N LEU A 383 -20.95 -28.00 -7.54
CA LEU A 383 -19.89 -26.99 -7.46
C LEU A 383 -18.65 -27.32 -8.30
N ARG A 384 -18.60 -28.49 -8.95
CA ARG A 384 -17.45 -28.99 -9.72
C ARG A 384 -16.15 -29.08 -8.91
N ILE A 385 -16.26 -29.45 -7.64
CA ILE A 385 -15.14 -29.64 -6.71
C ILE A 385 -15.02 -31.11 -6.30
N THR A 386 -13.90 -31.47 -5.68
CA THR A 386 -13.72 -32.82 -5.13
C THR A 386 -14.61 -33.03 -3.89
N GLU A 387 -15.03 -34.27 -3.64
CA GLU A 387 -15.81 -34.62 -2.43
C GLU A 387 -15.03 -34.32 -1.14
N ALA A 388 -13.70 -34.44 -1.18
CA ALA A 388 -12.83 -34.08 -0.06
C ALA A 388 -12.91 -32.57 0.24
N GLU A 389 -12.74 -31.72 -0.78
CA GLU A 389 -12.88 -30.27 -0.62
C GLU A 389 -14.27 -29.86 -0.14
N ALA A 390 -15.33 -30.46 -0.69
CA ALA A 390 -16.70 -30.19 -0.25
C ALA A 390 -16.89 -30.53 1.23
N ARG A 391 -16.35 -31.66 1.69
CA ARG A 391 -16.38 -32.10 3.09
C ARG A 391 -15.60 -31.15 4.00
N ASP A 392 -14.43 -30.70 3.57
CA ASP A 392 -13.58 -29.78 4.34
C ASP A 392 -14.25 -28.42 4.50
N ILE A 393 -14.86 -27.89 3.44
CA ILE A 393 -15.62 -26.62 3.49
C ILE A 393 -16.84 -26.75 4.41
N LEU A 394 -17.57 -27.87 4.34
CA LEU A 394 -18.71 -28.13 5.23
C LEU A 394 -18.26 -28.27 6.69
N GLY A 395 -17.15 -28.97 6.94
CA GLY A 395 -16.54 -29.08 8.26
C GLY A 395 -16.15 -27.71 8.83
N PHE A 396 -15.51 -26.88 8.01
CA PHE A 396 -15.19 -25.49 8.37
C PHE A 396 -16.43 -24.67 8.71
N LEU A 397 -17.50 -24.75 7.90
CA LEU A 397 -18.75 -24.04 8.13
C LEU A 397 -19.49 -24.46 9.42
N ILE A 398 -19.37 -25.74 9.81
CA ILE A 398 -19.96 -26.27 11.04
C ILE A 398 -19.15 -25.82 12.26
N ILE A 399 -17.82 -25.89 12.19
CA ILE A 399 -16.93 -25.45 13.28
C ILE A 399 -17.05 -23.94 13.50
N ASP A 400 -17.14 -23.15 12.43
CA ASP A 400 -17.35 -21.69 12.47
C ASP A 400 -18.77 -21.31 12.94
N GLY A 401 -19.65 -22.29 13.18
CA GLY A 401 -21.01 -22.07 13.70
C GLY A 401 -21.97 -21.40 12.71
N LYS A 402 -21.55 -21.22 11.45
CA LYS A 402 -22.41 -20.65 10.38
C LYS A 402 -23.51 -21.62 9.97
N VAL A 403 -23.23 -22.92 10.05
CA VAL A 403 -24.17 -23.99 9.71
C VAL A 403 -24.30 -24.92 10.91
N ALA A 404 -25.52 -25.04 11.46
CA ALA A 404 -25.80 -26.05 12.47
C ALA A 404 -26.11 -27.36 11.76
N GLY A 405 -25.16 -28.30 11.75
CA GLY A 405 -25.34 -29.58 11.09
C GLY A 405 -24.34 -30.63 11.50
N LYS A 406 -24.63 -31.88 11.15
CA LYS A 406 -23.80 -33.06 11.40
C LYS A 406 -23.48 -33.74 10.08
N ILE A 407 -22.24 -34.19 9.94
CA ILE A 407 -21.78 -34.92 8.76
C ILE A 407 -21.75 -36.41 9.09
N ASP A 408 -22.60 -37.20 8.43
CA ASP A 408 -22.53 -38.66 8.46
C ASP A 408 -21.57 -39.15 7.36
N GLN A 409 -20.34 -39.46 7.77
CA GLN A 409 -19.29 -39.94 6.85
C GLN A 409 -19.60 -41.31 6.24
N SER A 410 -20.36 -42.16 6.94
CA SER A 410 -20.65 -43.52 6.47
C SER A 410 -21.65 -43.54 5.32
N ARG A 411 -22.60 -42.60 5.34
CA ARG A 411 -23.67 -42.47 4.34
C ARG A 411 -23.44 -41.32 3.35
N GLY A 412 -22.42 -40.51 3.57
CA GLY A 412 -22.12 -39.33 2.74
C GLY A 412 -23.21 -38.25 2.82
N LEU A 413 -23.90 -38.15 3.95
CA LEU A 413 -25.04 -37.25 4.16
C LEU A 413 -24.67 -36.13 5.15
N VAL A 414 -25.13 -34.92 4.84
CA VAL A 414 -25.10 -33.78 5.75
C VAL A 414 -26.52 -33.57 6.24
N GLU A 415 -26.72 -33.68 7.54
CA GLU A 415 -27.98 -33.35 8.21
C GLU A 415 -27.86 -31.94 8.78
N ILE A 416 -28.76 -31.06 8.34
CA ILE A 416 -28.79 -29.66 8.74
C ILE A 416 -29.92 -29.50 9.74
N GLU A 417 -29.58 -29.04 10.95
CA GLU A 417 -30.57 -28.82 11.99
C GLU A 417 -31.32 -27.51 11.70
N SER A 418 -32.64 -27.62 11.53
CA SER A 418 -33.50 -26.45 11.39
C SER A 418 -33.52 -25.66 12.70
N ARG A 419 -33.11 -24.40 12.66
CA ARG A 419 -33.20 -23.49 13.82
C ARG A 419 -34.62 -23.38 14.35
N ALA A 420 -35.63 -23.53 13.50
CA ALA A 420 -37.04 -23.46 13.90
C ALA A 420 -37.42 -24.59 14.87
N ASP A 421 -36.85 -25.78 14.71
CA ASP A 421 -37.12 -26.90 15.61
C ASP A 421 -36.46 -26.68 16.96
N MET A 422 -35.24 -26.15 16.98
CA MET A 422 -34.56 -25.75 18.21
C MET A 422 -35.30 -24.64 18.95
N ASP A 423 -35.70 -23.57 18.26
CA ASP A 423 -36.44 -22.46 18.86
C ASP A 423 -37.80 -22.92 19.40
N ARG A 424 -38.48 -23.84 18.70
CA ARG A 424 -39.72 -24.46 19.18
C ARG A 424 -39.48 -25.31 20.42
N ILE A 425 -38.43 -26.14 20.45
CA ILE A 425 -38.10 -26.98 21.61
C ILE A 425 -37.74 -26.11 22.82
N VAL A 426 -36.95 -25.05 22.61
CA VAL A 426 -36.61 -24.08 23.66
C VAL A 426 -37.86 -23.36 24.18
N ALA A 427 -38.76 -22.93 23.29
CA ALA A 427 -40.03 -22.31 23.68
C ALA A 427 -40.91 -23.27 24.50
N ILE A 428 -41.04 -24.52 24.08
CA ILE A 428 -41.80 -25.56 24.82
C ILE A 428 -41.16 -25.82 26.18
N LYS A 429 -39.83 -25.91 26.26
CA LYS A 429 -39.12 -26.07 27.53
C LYS A 429 -39.35 -24.89 28.46
N SER A 430 -39.28 -23.66 27.95
CA SER A 430 -39.55 -22.45 28.74
C SER A 430 -40.99 -22.40 29.26
N LEU A 431 -41.96 -22.87 28.46
CA LEU A 431 -43.36 -22.99 28.88
C LEU A 431 -43.50 -24.08 29.94
N ALA A 432 -42.85 -25.24 29.76
CA ALA A 432 -42.85 -26.34 30.70
C ALA A 432 -42.22 -25.95 32.05
N ASP A 433 -41.19 -25.10 32.05
CA ASP A 433 -40.55 -24.60 33.27
C ASP A 433 -41.41 -23.50 33.95
N ALA A 434 -42.15 -22.70 33.17
CA ALA A 434 -43.03 -21.66 33.69
C ALA A 434 -44.34 -22.20 34.30
N LEU A 435 -44.84 -23.34 33.80
CA LEU A 435 -46.10 -23.95 34.24
C LEU A 435 -46.08 -24.34 35.75
N PRO A 436 -45.07 -25.06 36.28
CA PRO A 436 -44.96 -25.37 37.70
C PRO A 436 -44.89 -24.14 38.60
N LEU A 437 -44.24 -23.07 38.14
CA LEU A 437 -44.15 -21.81 38.88
C LEU A 437 -45.51 -21.12 38.96
N TYR A 438 -46.26 -21.11 37.86
CA TYR A 438 -47.62 -20.57 37.82
C TYR A 438 -48.60 -21.40 38.64
N PHE A 439 -48.54 -22.74 38.54
CA PHE A 439 -49.33 -23.63 39.38
C PHE A 439 -48.98 -23.47 40.86
N GLY A 440 -47.69 -23.36 41.21
CA GLY A 440 -47.24 -23.09 42.56
C GLY A 440 -47.83 -21.80 43.13
N GLN A 441 -47.84 -20.72 42.35
CA GLN A 441 -48.44 -19.43 42.75
C GLN A 441 -49.97 -19.48 42.85
N LEU A 442 -50.64 -20.17 41.92
CA LEU A 442 -52.10 -20.33 41.98
C LEU A 442 -52.53 -21.17 43.18
N PHE A 443 -51.85 -22.29 43.42
CA PHE A 443 -52.20 -23.17 44.53
C PHE A 443 -51.82 -22.58 45.88
N SER A 444 -50.71 -21.86 46.00
CA SER A 444 -50.38 -21.08 47.21
C SER A 444 -51.36 -19.93 47.45
N SER A 445 -51.97 -19.37 46.40
CA SER A 445 -53.02 -18.35 46.51
C SER A 445 -54.42 -18.95 46.76
N SER A 446 -54.58 -20.26 46.63
CA SER A 446 -55.87 -20.98 46.72
C SER A 446 -56.16 -21.59 48.10
N GLU A 447 -55.28 -21.45 49.09
CA GLU A 447 -55.54 -21.91 50.47
C GLU A 447 -56.79 -21.29 51.12
N GLY A 448 -57.42 -20.29 50.48
CA GLY A 448 -58.71 -19.73 50.89
C GLY A 448 -59.96 -20.50 50.43
N LEU A 449 -59.85 -21.59 49.65
CA LEU A 449 -60.99 -22.35 49.13
C LEU A 449 -61.00 -23.81 49.58
N SER A 450 -60.83 -24.05 50.88
CA SER A 450 -61.39 -25.25 51.53
C SER A 450 -62.43 -24.82 52.58
N THR A 451 -63.70 -24.86 52.19
CA THR A 451 -64.83 -24.78 53.13
C THR A 451 -64.96 -26.13 53.84
N GLY A 452 -65.02 -26.08 55.18
CA GLY A 452 -64.83 -27.23 56.06
C GLY A 452 -65.95 -28.25 56.13
N GLU A 453 -65.59 -29.44 56.61
CA GLU A 453 -66.12 -30.05 57.84
C GLU A 453 -65.35 -31.35 58.15
N ALA A 454 -65.34 -31.68 59.44
CA ALA A 454 -65.09 -33.01 60.03
C ALA A 454 -63.65 -33.51 60.26
N SER A 455 -63.25 -33.36 61.53
CA SER A 455 -62.77 -34.42 62.44
C SER A 455 -61.47 -35.17 62.14
N ALA A 456 -60.50 -34.88 63.02
CA ALA A 456 -59.82 -35.82 63.91
C ALA A 456 -59.24 -37.13 63.34
N GLY A 457 -57.90 -37.17 63.32
CA GLY A 457 -57.11 -38.28 63.84
C GLY A 457 -56.81 -39.45 62.90
N PHE A 458 -55.54 -39.62 62.55
CA PHE A 458 -54.87 -40.91 62.72
C PHE A 458 -53.34 -40.79 62.61
N PHE A 459 -52.66 -41.49 63.52
CA PHE A 459 -51.25 -41.92 63.53
C PHE A 459 -50.74 -42.39 62.13
N GLY A 460 -49.44 -42.41 61.79
CA GLY A 460 -48.21 -42.26 62.56
C GLY A 460 -47.03 -42.94 61.84
N GLY A 461 -45.80 -42.65 62.28
CA GLY A 461 -44.56 -43.44 62.12
C GLY A 461 -43.88 -43.38 60.72
N ALA A 462 -42.60 -43.11 60.49
CA ALA A 462 -41.30 -43.10 61.20
C ALA A 462 -40.27 -43.98 60.45
N SER A 463 -38.99 -43.61 60.61
CA SER A 463 -37.72 -44.19 60.10
C SER A 463 -37.34 -43.81 58.66
N GLU A 464 -36.41 -42.87 58.41
CA GLU A 464 -34.96 -42.80 58.73
C GLU A 464 -34.09 -43.86 58.04
N GLY A 465 -33.07 -43.36 57.34
CA GLY A 465 -31.98 -44.10 56.71
C GLY A 465 -31.03 -43.17 55.96
N ASP A 466 -30.35 -42.29 56.69
CA ASP A 466 -29.22 -41.45 56.24
C ASP A 466 -28.04 -42.29 55.73
N PHE A 467 -27.31 -41.83 54.70
CA PHE A 467 -25.83 -41.96 54.60
C PHE A 467 -25.20 -41.03 53.52
N PHE A 468 -24.90 -39.80 53.95
CA PHE A 468 -23.66 -38.99 53.84
C PHE A 468 -22.74 -38.85 52.58
N MET A 469 -22.16 -37.63 52.53
CA MET A 469 -21.02 -37.04 51.77
C MET A 469 -21.33 -36.44 50.39
N GLY A 470 -21.10 -35.15 50.10
CA GLY A 470 -20.47 -34.03 50.82
C GLY A 470 -20.04 -32.96 49.80
N PHE A 471 -20.27 -31.67 50.13
CA PHE A 471 -19.49 -30.44 49.81
C PHE A 471 -18.73 -30.36 48.46
N ASP A 472 -18.81 -29.31 47.64
CA ASP A 472 -18.56 -27.91 48.03
C ASP A 472 -19.00 -26.88 46.96
N GLU A 473 -19.26 -25.67 47.44
CA GLU A 473 -19.58 -24.38 46.79
C GLU A 473 -18.44 -23.85 45.85
N PRO A 474 -18.52 -22.69 45.11
CA PRO A 474 -19.02 -21.39 45.61
C PRO A 474 -19.69 -20.38 44.63
N LEU A 475 -20.31 -19.38 45.26
CA LEU A 475 -20.37 -17.92 44.96
C LEU A 475 -20.22 -17.46 43.50
N GLY A 476 -21.06 -16.60 42.93
CA GLY A 476 -21.77 -15.45 43.48
C GLY A 476 -21.53 -14.26 42.54
N GLY A 477 -22.56 -13.45 42.24
CA GLY A 477 -22.33 -12.15 41.58
C GLY A 477 -23.44 -11.60 40.68
N LEU A 478 -24.21 -10.67 41.25
CA LEU A 478 -24.66 -9.40 40.65
C LEU A 478 -25.73 -9.45 39.53
N GLY A 479 -26.99 -9.39 39.97
CA GLY A 479 -28.09 -8.79 39.20
C GLY A 479 -28.35 -7.35 39.65
N HIS A 480 -28.25 -6.38 38.74
CA HIS A 480 -28.84 -5.06 38.89
C HIS A 480 -30.05 -4.94 37.95
N ALA A 481 -31.23 -4.86 38.55
CA ALA A 481 -32.50 -4.68 37.86
C ALA A 481 -32.76 -3.19 37.56
N VAL A 482 -33.23 -2.89 36.34
CA VAL A 482 -33.86 -1.61 36.01
C VAL A 482 -35.37 -1.81 35.91
N ARG A 483 -36.08 -1.17 36.85
CA ARG A 483 -37.54 -1.05 36.91
C ARG A 483 -38.07 -0.14 35.81
N ARG A 484 -39.20 -0.52 35.24
CA ARG A 484 -40.08 0.34 34.44
C ARG A 484 -41.25 0.79 35.32
N SER A 485 -41.54 2.09 35.35
CA SER A 485 -42.78 2.65 35.90
C SER A 485 -43.42 3.59 34.87
N THR A 486 -44.74 3.43 34.76
CA THR A 486 -45.78 4.27 34.13
C THR A 486 -45.73 5.73 34.63
N ARG A 487 -46.34 6.78 34.05
CA ARG A 487 -47.61 6.95 33.32
C ARG A 487 -47.70 8.40 32.76
N ALA A 488 -48.36 8.53 31.60
CA ALA A 488 -49.16 9.63 31.01
C ALA A 488 -48.94 11.14 31.32
N GLY A 489 -49.02 11.98 30.26
CA GLY A 489 -49.40 13.41 30.38
C GLY A 489 -49.26 14.21 29.07
N LYS A 490 -50.40 14.67 28.52
CA LYS A 490 -50.60 15.39 27.23
C LYS A 490 -49.93 16.78 27.13
N GLY A 491 -49.64 17.25 25.90
CA GLY A 491 -49.67 18.70 25.61
C GLY A 491 -48.94 19.24 24.36
N LYS A 492 -49.62 19.23 23.20
CA LYS A 492 -49.63 20.21 22.07
C LYS A 492 -48.39 21.02 21.63
N ASN A 493 -48.13 20.92 20.31
CA ASN A 493 -47.76 21.94 19.30
C ASN A 493 -46.68 23.00 19.58
N ALA A 494 -45.64 23.01 18.73
CA ALA A 494 -45.21 24.20 17.98
C ALA A 494 -44.38 23.80 16.75
N GLY A 495 -44.76 24.34 15.60
CA GLY A 495 -44.13 24.10 14.30
C GLY A 495 -42.82 24.88 14.13
N THR A 496 -41.94 24.23 13.38
CA THR A 496 -40.76 24.72 12.68
C THR A 496 -41.03 25.94 11.79
N ALA A 497 -40.09 26.90 11.77
CA ALA A 497 -39.59 27.50 10.52
C ALA A 497 -38.29 28.32 10.70
N TRP A 498 -37.18 27.75 10.22
CA TRP A 498 -36.12 28.32 9.39
C TRP A 498 -35.70 29.80 9.53
N GLY A 499 -34.39 30.01 9.78
CA GLY A 499 -33.70 31.27 9.54
C GLY A 499 -32.40 31.05 8.74
N ARG A 500 -32.35 31.59 7.51
CA ARG A 500 -31.13 31.93 6.75
C ARG A 500 -30.87 33.43 6.92
N GLY A 501 -29.60 33.85 6.92
CA GLY A 501 -29.21 35.19 6.44
C GLY A 501 -28.27 36.01 7.31
N SER A 502 -26.98 35.96 6.94
CA SER A 502 -26.02 37.07 6.80
C SER A 502 -26.00 38.27 7.77
N SER A 503 -24.79 38.54 8.30
CA SER A 503 -23.97 39.75 8.04
C SER A 503 -23.38 40.45 9.27
N SER A 504 -22.11 40.86 9.09
CA SER A 504 -21.44 42.04 9.66
C SER A 504 -21.00 42.05 11.13
N GLY A 505 -19.84 42.66 11.37
CA GLY A 505 -19.55 43.37 12.62
C GLY A 505 -18.18 43.09 13.22
N ALA A 506 -17.20 43.92 12.88
CA ALA A 506 -15.86 43.96 13.46
C ALA A 506 -15.82 44.65 14.84
N GLY A 507 -14.70 44.46 15.55
CA GLY A 507 -14.28 45.22 16.75
C GLY A 507 -14.57 44.48 18.07
N SER A 508 -13.73 44.48 19.09
CA SER A 508 -12.48 45.18 19.34
C SER A 508 -11.83 44.62 20.61
N VAL A 509 -10.50 44.43 20.59
CA VAL A 509 -9.51 44.76 21.64
C VAL A 509 -9.95 44.68 23.10
N SER A 510 -9.28 43.83 23.88
CA SER A 510 -8.86 44.15 25.26
C SER A 510 -7.61 43.37 25.64
N TYR A 511 -6.61 44.12 26.09
CA TYR A 511 -5.27 43.74 26.51
C TYR A 511 -5.21 43.35 28.00
N LEU A 512 -4.13 42.66 28.35
CA LEU A 512 -3.31 42.74 29.58
C LEU A 512 -3.53 41.76 30.77
N ASN A 513 -2.35 41.26 31.15
CA ASN A 513 -1.82 40.83 32.46
C ASN A 513 -2.15 39.42 32.94
N ALA A 514 -1.18 38.49 32.92
CA ALA A 514 0.03 38.38 33.74
C ALA A 514 -0.25 37.90 35.17
N SER A 515 0.13 36.65 35.45
CA SER A 515 0.88 36.27 36.66
C SER A 515 1.37 34.84 36.55
N ALA A 516 2.68 34.69 36.65
CA ALA A 516 3.37 33.44 36.89
C ALA A 516 3.29 33.08 38.38
N VAL A 517 3.12 31.79 38.70
CA VAL A 517 3.59 31.22 39.97
C VAL A 517 4.09 29.77 39.73
N HIS A 518 5.29 29.53 40.24
CA HIS A 518 6.03 28.27 40.34
C HIS A 518 5.31 27.18 41.17
N SER A 519 5.69 25.91 40.93
CA SER A 519 6.04 24.84 41.91
C SER A 519 5.73 23.48 41.27
N THR A 520 6.68 22.68 40.78
CA THR A 520 7.51 21.66 41.48
C THR A 520 6.76 20.76 42.48
N PHE A 521 7.20 19.48 42.52
CA PHE A 521 6.73 18.26 43.21
C PHE A 521 5.72 17.44 42.39
N THR A 522 5.94 16.18 42.01
CA THR A 522 6.91 15.13 42.41
C THR A 522 7.01 14.09 41.30
#